data_AF-E3M773-F1
#
_entry.id   AF-E3M773-F1
#
_cell.length_a   1.000
_cell.length_b   1.000
_cell.length_c   1.000
_cell.angle_alpha   90.00
_cell.angle_beta   90.00
_cell.angle_gamma   90.00
#
_symmetry.space_group_name_H-M   'P 1'
#
loop_
_entity.id
_entity.type
_entity.pdbx_description
1 polymer ?
#
loop_
_entity_poly.entity_id
_entity_poly.type
_entity_poly.pdbx_seq_one_letter_code
_entity_poly.pdbx_strand_id
1 'polypeptide(L)'
;MKSTFSPIGKLFTWDDKNITLAGTENELKCLDTLHVLHRSDIDDNILMNLKALDIELEPANITVNGINHIVQKWVFEGVPIGSRFVYYVDEPGYEITDIVKNVSGVTSDGQNKVIIQILPDRFLKVWVDDSSVNIECFKNKLLILSKN
;
A
#
# COMPACT_ATOMS: atom_id res chain seq x y z
N MET A 1 27.24 -0.58 18.63
CA MET A 1 27.59 0.31 17.49
C MET A 1 26.72 1.55 17.61
N LYS A 2 27.29 2.76 17.49
CA LYS A 2 26.62 4.03 17.81
C LYS A 2 25.57 4.38 16.74
N SER A 3 24.33 4.62 17.17
CA SER A 3 23.29 5.24 16.36
C SER A 3 23.50 6.76 16.33
N THR A 4 23.38 7.37 15.15
CA THR A 4 23.29 8.82 14.98
C THR A 4 22.06 9.13 14.14
N PHE A 5 21.10 9.81 14.76
CA PHE A 5 19.84 10.26 14.15
C PHE A 5 20.08 11.57 13.37
N SER A 6 19.46 11.68 12.20
CA SER A 6 19.35 12.93 11.43
C SER A 6 17.93 13.06 10.87
N PRO A 7 17.31 14.24 10.83
CA PRO A 7 15.86 14.43 10.69
C PRO A 7 15.37 14.68 9.25
N ILE A 8 16.09 14.22 8.22
CA ILE A 8 15.71 14.46 6.82
C ILE A 8 15.90 13.15 6.04
N GLY A 9 14.87 12.77 5.28
CA GLY A 9 14.66 11.45 4.66
C GLY A 9 15.92 10.68 4.27
N LYS A 10 15.99 9.42 4.71
CA LYS A 10 17.07 8.50 4.34
C LYS A 10 16.60 7.45 3.36
N LEU A 11 17.23 7.45 2.19
CA LEU A 11 17.40 6.26 1.37
C LEU A 11 18.45 5.38 2.07
N PHE A 12 18.10 4.14 2.40
CA PHE A 12 19.01 3.15 2.96
C PHE A 12 19.48 2.23 1.82
N THR A 13 20.77 2.24 1.47
CA THR A 13 21.37 1.22 0.58
C THR A 13 22.31 0.35 1.38
N TRP A 14 21.84 -0.81 1.84
CA TRP A 14 22.60 -1.75 2.68
C TRP A 14 22.47 -3.17 2.11
N ASP A 15 23.62 -3.83 1.98
CA ASP A 15 23.92 -5.16 1.39
C ASP A 15 22.88 -6.27 1.61
N ASP A 16 22.72 -7.15 0.61
CA ASP A 16 21.84 -8.35 0.40
C ASP A 16 21.40 -9.19 1.63
N LYS A 17 20.92 -8.57 2.70
CA LYS A 17 20.47 -9.23 3.91
C LYS A 17 19.07 -8.77 4.24
N ASN A 18 18.21 -9.72 4.59
CA ASN A 18 16.88 -9.44 5.11
C ASN A 18 16.98 -8.38 6.21
N ILE A 19 16.14 -7.35 6.12
CA ILE A 19 16.09 -6.28 7.11
C ILE A 19 15.13 -6.72 8.22
N THR A 20 15.56 -6.58 9.47
CA THR A 20 14.68 -6.69 10.63
C THR A 20 14.29 -5.31 11.11
N LEU A 21 12.98 -5.07 11.22
CA LEU A 21 12.37 -3.85 11.74
C LEU A 21 11.70 -4.08 13.09
N ALA A 22 11.86 -5.27 13.67
CA ALA A 22 11.40 -5.60 15.01
C ALA A 22 11.89 -4.55 16.04
N GLY A 23 10.96 -4.02 16.84
CA GLY A 23 11.24 -3.00 17.85
C GLY A 23 11.29 -1.56 17.33
N THR A 24 10.99 -1.32 16.04
CA THR A 24 10.88 0.03 15.45
C THR A 24 9.44 0.45 15.13
N GLU A 25 8.45 -0.26 15.67
CA GLU A 25 7.04 -0.10 15.31
C GLU A 25 6.50 1.30 15.65
N ASN A 26 7.02 1.91 16.71
CA ASN A 26 6.63 3.25 17.11
C ASN A 26 7.19 4.33 16.18
N GLU A 27 8.40 4.13 15.67
CA GLU A 27 9.01 4.98 14.65
C GLU A 27 8.27 4.85 13.32
N LEU A 28 7.95 3.63 12.88
CA LEU A 28 7.23 3.35 11.64
C LEU A 28 5.84 4.01 11.60
N LYS A 29 5.13 4.05 12.74
CA LYS A 29 3.83 4.72 12.89
C LYS A 29 3.86 6.22 12.60
N CYS A 30 5.03 6.85 12.70
CA CYS A 30 5.20 8.29 12.53
C CYS A 30 5.61 8.68 11.10
N LEU A 31 5.81 7.71 10.21
CA LEU A 31 6.25 7.97 8.85
C LEU A 31 5.06 8.34 7.94
N ASP A 32 5.27 9.37 7.11
CA ASP A 32 4.36 9.70 6.00
C ASP A 32 4.61 8.80 4.77
N THR A 33 5.84 8.31 4.64
CA THR A 33 6.32 7.45 3.55
C THR A 33 7.14 6.29 4.11
N LEU A 34 6.91 5.08 3.62
CA LEU A 34 7.67 3.88 3.98
C LEU A 34 8.11 3.13 2.72
N HIS A 35 9.40 3.17 2.41
CA HIS A 35 9.99 2.35 1.34
C HIS A 35 10.97 1.36 1.95
N VAL A 36 10.69 0.07 1.80
CA VAL A 36 11.55 -1.03 2.23
C VAL A 36 11.88 -1.87 1.01
N LEU A 37 12.98 -1.49 0.37
CA LEU A 37 13.44 -2.05 -0.91
C LEU A 37 14.29 -3.32 -0.75
N HIS A 38 14.06 -4.06 0.34
CA HIS A 38 14.69 -5.36 0.62
C HIS A 38 13.71 -6.25 1.39
N ARG A 39 13.88 -7.57 1.29
CA ARG A 39 13.08 -8.52 2.07
C ARG A 39 13.13 -8.17 3.55
N SER A 40 11.97 -8.15 4.21
CA SER A 40 11.87 -7.72 5.60
C SER A 40 10.97 -8.61 6.44
N ASP A 41 11.03 -8.44 7.76
CA ASP A 41 10.13 -9.07 8.72
C ASP A 41 8.82 -8.29 8.95
N ILE A 42 8.50 -7.30 8.09
CA ILE A 42 7.20 -6.61 8.14
C ILE A 42 6.09 -7.65 7.99
N ASP A 43 5.13 -7.59 8.90
CA ASP A 43 3.94 -8.43 8.90
C ASP A 43 2.66 -7.56 8.84
N ASP A 44 1.52 -8.25 8.80
CA ASP A 44 0.21 -7.60 8.81
C ASP A 44 0.03 -6.67 10.02
N ASN A 45 0.57 -7.01 11.19
CA ASN A 45 0.43 -6.19 12.40
C ASN A 45 1.15 -4.86 12.26
N ILE A 46 2.38 -4.87 11.73
CA ILE A 46 3.12 -3.65 11.43
C ILE A 46 2.35 -2.84 10.39
N LEU A 47 1.95 -3.47 9.29
CA LEU A 47 1.23 -2.84 8.18
C LEU A 47 -0.06 -2.13 8.63
N MET A 48 -0.88 -2.80 9.45
CA MET A 48 -2.15 -2.26 9.96
C MET A 48 -1.97 -1.00 10.82
N ASN A 49 -0.81 -0.89 11.47
CA ASN A 49 -0.50 0.24 12.35
C ASN A 49 0.12 1.44 11.63
N LEU A 50 0.51 1.30 10.36
CA LEU A 50 1.13 2.38 9.61
C LEU A 50 0.14 3.53 9.34
N LYS A 51 0.68 4.76 9.38
CA LYS A 51 -0.01 5.97 8.89
C LYS A 51 0.48 6.42 7.52
N ALA A 52 1.59 5.84 7.05
CA ALA A 52 2.17 6.16 5.76
C ALA A 52 1.15 5.98 4.64
N LEU A 53 1.19 6.90 3.68
CA LEU A 53 0.28 6.91 2.53
C LEU A 53 1.02 6.63 1.21
N ASP A 54 2.35 6.64 1.22
CA ASP A 54 3.19 6.11 0.15
C ASP A 54 4.04 4.97 0.75
N ILE A 55 3.69 3.74 0.38
CA ILE A 55 4.25 2.51 0.92
C ILE A 55 4.76 1.67 -0.26
N GLU A 56 6.02 1.26 -0.21
CA GLU A 56 6.63 0.36 -1.20
C GLU A 56 7.45 -0.69 -0.47
N LEU A 57 7.10 -1.95 -0.67
CA LEU A 57 7.65 -3.07 0.09
C LEU A 57 8.09 -4.18 -0.87
N GLU A 58 9.34 -4.58 -0.76
CA GLU A 58 9.82 -5.89 -1.23
C GLU A 58 9.17 -7.04 -0.42
N PRO A 59 9.30 -8.31 -0.86
CA PRO A 59 8.65 -9.45 -0.21
C PRO A 59 8.85 -9.48 1.32
N ALA A 60 7.77 -9.68 2.05
CA ALA A 60 7.73 -9.71 3.50
C ALA A 60 6.67 -10.71 3.99
N ASN A 61 6.34 -10.71 5.28
CA ASN A 61 5.33 -11.59 5.86
C ASN A 61 3.91 -10.97 5.79
N ILE A 62 3.60 -10.29 4.69
CA ILE A 62 2.27 -9.71 4.45
C ILE A 62 1.36 -10.79 3.88
N THR A 63 0.14 -10.86 4.39
CA THR A 63 -0.91 -11.75 3.86
C THR A 63 -1.95 -10.97 3.06
N VAL A 64 -2.83 -11.70 2.35
CA VAL A 64 -3.95 -11.07 1.63
C VAL A 64 -4.88 -10.28 2.57
N ASN A 65 -4.98 -10.69 3.84
CA ASN A 65 -5.78 -9.98 4.83
C ASN A 65 -5.14 -8.64 5.21
N GLY A 66 -3.81 -8.56 5.30
CA GLY A 66 -3.09 -7.31 5.52
C GLY A 66 -3.31 -6.31 4.38
N ILE A 67 -3.21 -6.78 3.13
CA ILE A 67 -3.48 -5.94 1.95
C ILE A 67 -4.95 -5.51 1.91
N ASN A 68 -5.89 -6.44 2.13
CA ASN A 68 -7.32 -6.14 2.19
C ASN A 68 -7.64 -5.09 3.27
N HIS A 69 -6.96 -5.15 4.42
CA HIS A 69 -7.10 -4.13 5.46
C HIS A 69 -6.68 -2.74 4.96
N ILE A 70 -5.55 -2.63 4.25
CA ILE A 70 -5.13 -1.35 3.65
C ILE A 70 -6.20 -0.81 2.70
N VAL A 71 -6.75 -1.65 1.81
CA VAL A 71 -7.83 -1.24 0.92
C VAL A 71 -9.03 -0.72 1.72
N GLN A 72 -9.54 -1.50 2.68
CA GLN A 72 -10.69 -1.10 3.49
C GLN A 72 -10.44 0.20 4.27
N LYS A 73 -9.27 0.34 4.89
CA LYS A 73 -8.86 1.53 5.63
C LYS A 73 -8.83 2.75 4.70
N TRP A 74 -8.21 2.65 3.54
CA TRP A 74 -8.08 3.78 2.61
C TRP A 74 -9.42 4.18 1.99
N VAL A 75 -10.30 3.22 1.75
CA VAL A 75 -11.70 3.47 1.34
C VAL A 75 -12.45 4.22 2.43
N PHE A 76 -12.33 3.78 3.68
CA PHE A 76 -13.00 4.43 4.82
C PHE A 76 -12.48 5.85 5.09
N GLU A 77 -11.15 6.03 5.05
CA GLU A 77 -10.51 7.31 5.36
C GLU A 77 -10.60 8.34 4.22
N GLY A 78 -10.83 7.91 2.98
CA GLY A 78 -10.88 8.81 1.83
C GLY A 78 -9.51 9.46 1.57
N VAL A 79 -8.49 8.64 1.37
CA VAL A 79 -7.08 9.05 1.21
C VAL A 79 -6.84 10.04 0.06
N PRO A 80 -5.84 10.94 0.16
CA PRO A 80 -5.54 11.94 -0.86
C PRO A 80 -5.07 11.32 -2.19
N ILE A 81 -5.20 12.11 -3.26
CA ILE A 81 -4.64 11.75 -4.58
C ILE A 81 -3.12 11.56 -4.44
N GLY A 82 -2.60 10.49 -5.04
CA GLY A 82 -1.19 10.14 -4.98
C GLY A 82 -0.81 9.22 -3.81
N SER A 83 -1.75 8.88 -2.91
CA SER A 83 -1.55 7.76 -1.98
C SER A 83 -1.34 6.47 -2.77
N ARG A 84 -0.27 5.73 -2.44
CA ARG A 84 0.20 4.57 -3.19
C ARG A 84 0.70 3.47 -2.24
N PHE A 85 0.29 2.24 -2.50
CA PHE A 85 0.82 1.04 -1.87
C PHE A 85 1.26 0.08 -2.96
N VAL A 86 2.52 -0.34 -2.91
CA VAL A 86 3.10 -1.34 -3.80
C VAL A 86 3.73 -2.42 -2.95
N TYR A 87 3.35 -3.67 -3.20
CA TYR A 87 3.94 -4.83 -2.55
C TYR A 87 4.41 -5.83 -3.60
N TYR A 88 5.72 -6.08 -3.64
CA TYR A 88 6.31 -7.09 -4.51
C TYR A 88 6.17 -8.48 -3.89
N VAL A 89 5.84 -9.46 -4.73
CA VAL A 89 5.55 -10.84 -4.29
C VAL A 89 6.55 -11.81 -4.90
N ASP A 90 7.00 -12.79 -4.10
CA ASP A 90 7.90 -13.86 -4.58
C ASP A 90 7.22 -14.79 -5.58
N GLU A 91 5.93 -15.06 -5.35
CA GLU A 91 5.13 -15.98 -6.15
C GLU A 91 3.73 -15.39 -6.41
N PRO A 92 3.11 -15.70 -7.57
CA PRO A 92 1.72 -15.37 -7.83
C PRO A 92 0.81 -16.07 -6.82
N GLY A 93 -0.21 -15.39 -6.32
CA GLY A 93 -1.14 -16.02 -5.38
C GLY A 93 -2.19 -15.09 -4.77
N TYR A 94 -2.05 -13.79 -4.97
CA TYR A 94 -3.05 -12.83 -4.53
C TYR A 94 -4.16 -12.70 -5.58
N GLU A 95 -5.35 -13.20 -5.27
CA GLU A 95 -6.52 -12.97 -6.10
C GLU A 95 -7.12 -11.60 -5.79
N ILE A 96 -7.44 -10.85 -6.85
CA ILE A 96 -8.04 -9.51 -6.71
C ILE A 96 -9.35 -9.56 -5.90
N THR A 97 -10.11 -10.65 -6.03
CA THR A 97 -11.36 -10.91 -5.31
C THR A 97 -11.18 -11.02 -3.81
N ASP A 98 -10.07 -11.59 -3.35
CA ASP A 98 -9.74 -11.66 -1.93
C ASP A 98 -9.20 -10.33 -1.42
N ILE A 99 -8.39 -9.62 -2.22
CA ILE A 99 -7.86 -8.30 -1.86
C ILE A 99 -8.98 -7.28 -1.64
N VAL A 100 -10.07 -7.31 -2.43
CA VAL A 100 -11.20 -6.37 -2.28
C VAL A 100 -12.42 -6.98 -1.61
N LYS A 101 -12.25 -8.11 -0.93
CA LYS A 101 -13.31 -8.75 -0.17
C LYS A 101 -13.90 -7.78 0.85
N ASN A 102 -15.23 -7.77 0.96
CA ASN A 102 -16.01 -6.88 1.84
C ASN A 102 -15.85 -5.37 1.57
N VAL A 103 -15.28 -4.99 0.42
CA VAL A 103 -15.23 -3.59 -0.02
C VAL A 103 -16.46 -3.27 -0.85
N SER A 104 -17.17 -2.18 -0.52
CA SER A 104 -18.31 -1.71 -1.29
C SER A 104 -17.86 -0.83 -2.46
N GLY A 105 -18.70 -0.69 -3.49
CA GLY A 105 -18.42 0.20 -4.63
C GLY A 105 -17.30 -0.28 -5.57
N VAL A 106 -16.93 -1.57 -5.50
CA VAL A 106 -15.96 -2.20 -6.39
C VAL A 106 -16.54 -2.34 -7.80
N THR A 107 -15.84 -1.83 -8.79
CA THR A 107 -16.13 -1.99 -10.22
C THR A 107 -14.94 -2.66 -10.90
N SER A 108 -15.18 -3.67 -11.74
CA SER A 108 -14.11 -4.30 -12.51
C SER A 108 -13.58 -3.35 -13.60
N ASP A 109 -12.25 -3.28 -13.74
CA ASP A 109 -11.52 -2.50 -14.75
C ASP A 109 -10.55 -3.41 -15.54
N GLY A 110 -11.00 -4.66 -15.76
CA GLY A 110 -10.24 -5.71 -16.47
C GLY A 110 -9.89 -6.90 -15.59
N GLN A 111 -9.07 -7.80 -16.13
CA GLN A 111 -8.58 -8.96 -15.41
C GLN A 111 -7.61 -8.51 -14.30
N ASN A 112 -7.80 -9.03 -13.08
CA ASN A 112 -7.00 -8.71 -11.89
C ASN A 112 -6.93 -7.22 -11.54
N LYS A 113 -7.93 -6.43 -11.95
CA LYS A 113 -7.94 -4.98 -11.76
C LYS A 113 -9.35 -4.47 -11.46
N VAL A 114 -9.45 -3.60 -10.46
CA VAL A 114 -10.70 -2.99 -10.03
C VAL A 114 -10.51 -1.52 -9.69
N ILE A 115 -11.63 -0.80 -9.72
CA ILE A 115 -11.77 0.59 -9.30
C ILE A 115 -12.77 0.64 -8.15
N ILE A 116 -12.44 1.38 -7.09
CA ILE A 116 -13.31 1.63 -5.95
C ILE A 116 -13.49 3.14 -5.80
N GLN A 117 -14.72 3.62 -5.99
CA GLN A 117 -15.03 5.04 -5.75
C GLN A 117 -14.99 5.31 -4.23
N ILE A 118 -14.09 6.20 -3.79
CA ILE A 118 -13.95 6.52 -2.36
C ILE A 118 -14.58 7.87 -1.99
N LEU A 119 -14.50 8.85 -2.89
CA LEU A 119 -15.11 10.18 -2.77
C LEU A 119 -15.51 10.66 -4.16
N PRO A 120 -16.41 11.64 -4.34
CA PRO A 120 -16.90 12.01 -5.68
C PRO A 120 -15.78 12.22 -6.71
N ASP A 121 -14.74 12.95 -6.32
CA ASP A 121 -13.61 13.32 -7.17
C ASP A 121 -12.43 12.33 -7.12
N ARG A 122 -12.54 11.19 -6.42
CA ARG A 122 -11.43 10.27 -6.16
C ARG A 122 -11.84 8.80 -6.18
N PHE A 123 -10.95 7.97 -6.72
CA PHE A 123 -11.10 6.51 -6.70
C PHE A 123 -9.77 5.84 -6.37
N LEU A 124 -9.83 4.68 -5.73
CA LEU A 124 -8.71 3.76 -5.65
C LEU A 124 -8.73 2.85 -6.88
N LYS A 125 -7.57 2.67 -7.49
CA LYS A 125 -7.34 1.60 -8.45
C LYS A 125 -6.54 0.52 -7.73
N VAL A 126 -7.05 -0.71 -7.76
CA VAL A 126 -6.38 -1.87 -7.16
C VAL A 126 -6.11 -2.88 -8.26
N TRP A 127 -4.88 -3.35 -8.38
CA TRP A 127 -4.54 -4.35 -9.39
C TRP A 127 -3.41 -5.27 -8.94
N VAL A 128 -3.44 -6.48 -9.49
CA VAL A 128 -2.40 -7.49 -9.29
C VAL A 128 -1.74 -7.77 -10.63
N ASP A 129 -0.44 -7.54 -10.68
CA ASP A 129 0.44 -7.93 -11.79
C ASP A 129 1.18 -9.23 -11.40
N ASP A 130 1.94 -9.81 -12.33
CA ASP A 130 2.64 -11.09 -12.12
C ASP A 130 3.62 -11.08 -10.93
N SER A 131 4.10 -9.90 -10.53
CA SER A 131 5.11 -9.73 -9.48
C SER A 131 4.74 -8.72 -8.40
N SER A 132 3.51 -8.14 -8.42
CA SER A 132 3.15 -7.13 -7.43
C SER A 132 1.65 -6.95 -7.23
N VAL A 133 1.30 -6.48 -6.04
CA VAL A 133 -0.02 -5.93 -5.71
C VAL A 133 0.09 -4.43 -5.58
N ASN A 134 -0.81 -3.71 -6.24
CA ASN A 134 -0.77 -2.26 -6.34
C ASN A 134 -2.11 -1.66 -5.93
N ILE A 135 -2.07 -0.60 -5.14
CA ILE A 135 -3.21 0.22 -4.74
C ILE A 135 -2.81 1.68 -4.90
N GLU A 136 -3.54 2.46 -5.69
CA GLU A 136 -3.22 3.88 -5.87
C GLU A 136 -4.48 4.74 -5.96
N CYS A 137 -4.43 5.92 -5.34
CA CYS A 137 -5.51 6.90 -5.36
C CYS A 137 -5.36 7.90 -6.50
N PHE A 138 -6.36 7.94 -7.38
CA PHE A 138 -6.41 8.83 -8.53
C PHE A 138 -7.55 9.83 -8.44
N LYS A 139 -7.39 10.94 -9.18
CA LYS A 139 -8.46 11.90 -9.42
C LYS A 139 -9.46 11.34 -10.45
N ASN A 140 -10.73 11.40 -10.12
CA ASN A 140 -11.82 11.10 -11.04
C ASN A 140 -11.98 12.25 -12.05
N LYS A 141 -11.55 12.03 -13.30
CA LYS A 141 -11.68 13.02 -14.38
C LYS A 141 -13.10 13.07 -14.97
N LEU A 142 -13.94 12.05 -14.74
CA LEU A 142 -15.26 11.93 -15.38
C LEU A 142 -16.30 12.93 -14.84
N LEU A 143 -16.16 13.41 -13.59
CA LEU A 143 -17.04 14.46 -13.03
C LEU A 143 -16.79 15.86 -13.60
N ILE A 144 -15.72 16.06 -14.37
CA ILE A 144 -15.43 17.36 -14.99
C ILE A 144 -16.23 17.50 -16.31
N LEU A 145 -16.62 16.39 -16.95
CA LEU A 145 -17.32 16.40 -18.24
C LEU A 145 -18.84 16.46 -18.13
N SER A 146 -19.43 16.29 -16.94
CA SER A 146 -20.88 16.40 -16.73
C SER A 146 -21.35 17.80 -16.31
N LYS A 147 -20.44 18.79 -16.30
CA LYS A 147 -20.72 20.19 -15.92
C LYS A 147 -20.55 21.21 -17.05
N ASN A 148 -20.38 20.77 -18.30
CA ASN A 148 -20.33 21.66 -19.49
C ASN A 148 -21.49 21.36 -20.44
#